data_AF-A0A816HUJ8-F1
#
_entry.id   AF-A0A816HUJ8-F1
#
_cell.length_a   1.000
_cell.length_b   1.000
_cell.length_c   1.000
_cell.angle_alpha   90.00
_cell.angle_beta   90.00
_cell.angle_gamma   90.00
#
_symmetry.space_group_name_H-M   'P 1'
#
loop_
_entity.id
_entity.type
_entity.pdbx_description
1 polymer ?
#
loop_
_entity_poly.entity_id
_entity_poly.type
_entity_poly.pdbx_seq_one_letter_code
_entity_poly.pdbx_strand_id
1 'polypeptide(L)'
;MTRSPFFAAVISLLLATLAVAEIKSITISDDSRPLILLQTFGFTQTGHVTISVSSSSSQDSSRTGFYLVEQESVLQVDIELQQNSSFCVLDSHYVHHFDQSYQVTSPGLYSLFFANCGPGAKVSMKFQTEMYNLDPNGLKSYLPAGSTQLPGLFLVFSLCYLTFLGLWVYLCYKKKQRIHILIAALLLTKGLSLICAAEVKQYVKTTGIPHGWNIPFYVFQFLGNVLLFMVIVLVGTGWSILKPKLQEKEKKLLMLVIPFEVISTIASVVIGETGPYVQNWSLWTEIFLFAEVSCWVAMRLVIVCWMCSLRKTSRKTVKNLGTSPFFGKFYSLVFVYLLFTRVAIGVFMLNETADYKYQWESNVAGEIASLAFYALICYYMFMPMEMNVYFDVEDEDEELLPILALEEDRV
;
A
#
# COMPACT_ATOMS: atom_id res chain seq x y z
N MET A 1 27.69 -17.19 9.74
CA MET A 1 26.93 -17.27 8.47
C MET A 1 25.70 -18.14 8.67
N THR A 2 24.64 -17.60 9.25
CA THR A 2 23.33 -18.26 9.29
C THR A 2 22.52 -17.70 8.13
N ARG A 3 22.47 -18.45 7.02
CA ARG A 3 21.51 -18.19 5.94
C ARG A 3 20.13 -18.25 6.60
N SER A 4 19.44 -17.12 6.75
CA SER A 4 18.11 -17.08 7.36
C SER A 4 17.15 -17.88 6.46
N PRO A 5 16.75 -19.11 6.83
CA PRO A 5 15.81 -19.89 6.03
C PRO A 5 14.44 -19.20 5.98
N PHE A 6 14.19 -18.27 6.90
CA PHE A 6 12.98 -17.47 6.98
C PHE A 6 12.80 -16.53 5.79
N PHE A 7 13.85 -15.83 5.34
CA PHE A 7 13.75 -14.94 4.16
C PHE A 7 13.47 -15.73 2.88
N ALA A 8 14.14 -16.87 2.70
CA ALA A 8 13.88 -17.76 1.58
C ALA A 8 12.48 -18.36 1.64
N ALA A 9 12.00 -18.75 2.83
CA ALA A 9 10.65 -19.28 3.02
C ALA A 9 9.56 -18.24 2.79
N VAL A 10 9.75 -16.99 3.23
CA VAL A 10 8.82 -15.88 2.98
C VAL A 10 8.75 -15.56 1.50
N ILE A 11 9.90 -15.50 0.81
CA ILE A 11 9.97 -15.31 -0.64
C ILE A 11 9.28 -16.48 -1.36
N SER A 12 9.54 -17.73 -0.96
CA SER A 12 8.86 -18.91 -1.54
C SER A 12 7.36 -18.92 -1.28
N LEU A 13 6.89 -18.48 -0.11
CA LEU A 13 5.47 -18.41 0.23
C LEU A 13 4.77 -17.32 -0.59
N LEU A 14 5.42 -16.17 -0.77
CA LEU A 14 4.97 -15.09 -1.67
C LEU A 14 4.92 -15.57 -3.12
N LEU A 15 5.93 -16.30 -3.60
CA LEU A 15 5.93 -16.88 -4.95
C LEU A 15 4.87 -17.97 -5.15
N ALA A 16 4.53 -18.73 -4.10
CA ALA A 16 3.52 -19.78 -4.17
C ALA A 16 2.08 -19.23 -4.27
N THR A 17 1.79 -18.06 -3.70
CA THR A 17 0.48 -17.40 -3.83
C THR A 17 0.31 -16.67 -5.17
N LEU A 18 1.39 -16.49 -5.95
CA LEU A 18 1.41 -15.74 -7.21
C LEU A 18 1.21 -16.62 -8.47
N ALA A 19 0.99 -17.93 -8.31
CA ALA A 19 0.97 -18.91 -9.41
C ALA A 19 -0.43 -19.19 -10.02
N VAL A 20 -1.44 -18.35 -9.77
CA VAL A 20 -2.78 -18.53 -10.35
C VAL A 20 -2.96 -17.56 -11.50
N ALA A 21 -2.74 -18.05 -12.73
CA ALA A 21 -3.12 -17.36 -13.96
C ALA A 21 -4.55 -17.79 -14.30
N GLU A 22 -5.54 -16.97 -13.96
CA GLU A 22 -6.94 -17.23 -14.31
C GLU A 22 -7.53 -16.04 -15.08
N ILE A 23 -8.16 -16.33 -16.22
CA ILE A 23 -8.85 -15.35 -17.06
C ILE A 23 -10.16 -15.00 -16.35
N LYS A 24 -10.29 -13.76 -15.86
CA LYS A 24 -11.38 -13.35 -14.97
C LYS A 24 -12.72 -13.22 -15.69
N SER A 25 -13.46 -14.33 -15.72
CA SER A 25 -14.91 -14.31 -15.78
C SER A 25 -15.47 -14.26 -14.36
N ILE A 26 -16.34 -13.30 -14.05
CA ILE A 26 -16.93 -13.21 -12.71
C ILE A 26 -17.95 -14.34 -12.58
N THR A 27 -17.79 -15.15 -11.55
CA THR A 27 -18.70 -16.25 -11.23
C THR A 27 -19.25 -16.01 -9.84
N ILE A 28 -20.57 -15.81 -9.77
CA ILE A 28 -21.33 -15.79 -8.52
C ILE A 28 -21.95 -17.17 -8.38
N SER A 29 -21.78 -17.80 -7.22
CA SER A 29 -22.24 -19.16 -6.96
C SER A 29 -22.94 -19.21 -5.61
N ASP A 30 -24.18 -19.67 -5.59
CA ASP A 30 -25.01 -19.88 -4.40
C ASP A 30 -25.08 -18.65 -3.46
N ASP A 31 -25.09 -17.44 -4.03
CA ASP A 31 -25.06 -16.19 -3.26
C ASP A 31 -26.48 -15.71 -2.96
N SER A 32 -26.75 -15.39 -1.70
CA SER A 32 -28.04 -14.91 -1.19
C SER A 32 -28.03 -13.43 -0.77
N ARG A 33 -26.91 -12.71 -0.99
CA ARG A 33 -26.83 -11.29 -0.66
C ARG A 33 -27.84 -10.49 -1.49
N PRO A 34 -28.56 -9.53 -0.86
CA PRO A 34 -29.55 -8.72 -1.58
C PRO A 34 -28.91 -7.74 -2.56
N LEU A 35 -27.67 -7.32 -2.28
CA LEU A 35 -26.89 -6.40 -3.09
C LEU A 35 -25.46 -6.92 -3.18
N ILE A 36 -24.92 -6.96 -4.40
CA ILE A 36 -23.54 -7.34 -4.67
C ILE A 36 -22.88 -6.23 -5.48
N LEU A 37 -21.91 -5.55 -4.89
CA LEU A 37 -21.08 -4.56 -5.61
C LEU A 37 -20.14 -5.31 -6.55
N LEU A 38 -20.21 -5.00 -7.84
CA LEU A 38 -19.38 -5.63 -8.86
C LEU A 38 -18.11 -4.83 -9.10
N GLN A 39 -18.28 -3.55 -9.44
CA GLN A 39 -17.18 -2.67 -9.81
C GLN A 39 -17.60 -1.20 -9.71
N THR A 40 -16.67 -0.35 -9.33
CA THR A 40 -16.80 1.11 -9.38
C THR A 40 -15.93 1.67 -10.50
N PHE A 41 -16.46 2.60 -11.29
CA PHE A 41 -15.79 3.17 -12.45
C PHE A 41 -16.12 4.65 -12.65
N GLY A 42 -15.09 5.45 -12.94
CA GLY A 42 -15.23 6.88 -13.24
C GLY A 42 -15.48 7.11 -14.73
N PHE A 43 -16.71 7.48 -15.09
CA PHE A 43 -17.13 7.70 -16.47
C PHE A 43 -16.93 9.15 -16.93
N THR A 44 -16.68 9.29 -18.22
CA THR A 44 -16.81 10.56 -18.95
C THR A 44 -18.16 10.60 -19.67
N GLN A 45 -18.46 11.68 -20.40
CA GLN A 45 -19.69 11.81 -21.21
C GLN A 45 -19.80 10.76 -22.35
N THR A 46 -18.74 10.01 -22.60
CA THR A 46 -18.64 8.96 -23.63
C THR A 46 -18.48 7.58 -22.99
N GLY A 47 -19.03 7.40 -21.79
CA GLY A 47 -18.90 6.18 -21.01
C GLY A 47 -19.84 5.09 -21.51
N HIS A 48 -19.36 3.85 -21.54
CA HIS A 48 -20.16 2.68 -21.90
C HIS A 48 -19.99 1.58 -20.86
N VAL A 49 -21.11 0.95 -20.51
CA VAL A 49 -21.17 -0.25 -19.68
C VAL A 49 -21.81 -1.36 -20.49
N THR A 50 -21.24 -2.55 -20.46
CA THR A 50 -21.78 -3.74 -21.12
C THR A 50 -21.63 -4.95 -20.20
N ILE A 51 -22.66 -5.78 -20.15
CA ILE A 51 -22.73 -7.00 -19.36
C ILE A 51 -23.12 -8.13 -20.30
N SER A 52 -22.31 -9.18 -20.32
CA SER A 52 -22.58 -10.40 -21.07
C SER A 52 -22.68 -11.58 -20.10
N VAL A 53 -23.89 -12.12 -19.94
CA VAL A 53 -24.17 -13.27 -19.08
C VAL A 53 -24.02 -14.55 -19.89
N SER A 54 -23.15 -15.46 -19.45
CA SER A 54 -22.86 -16.72 -20.14
C SER A 54 -23.74 -17.88 -19.64
N SER A 55 -24.10 -17.87 -18.36
CA SER A 55 -24.98 -18.87 -17.75
C SER A 55 -25.63 -18.30 -16.49
N SER A 56 -26.94 -18.49 -16.34
CA SER A 56 -27.70 -18.05 -15.17
C SER A 56 -28.65 -19.16 -14.69
N SER A 57 -28.56 -19.51 -13.42
CA SER A 57 -29.59 -20.28 -12.71
C SER A 57 -30.18 -19.39 -11.63
N SER A 58 -31.27 -18.69 -11.98
CA SER A 58 -32.05 -17.86 -11.05
C SER A 58 -33.43 -18.47 -10.88
N GLN A 59 -33.85 -18.66 -9.63
CA GLN A 59 -35.17 -19.23 -9.29
C GLN A 59 -36.33 -18.26 -9.61
N ASP A 60 -36.06 -16.95 -9.65
CA ASP A 60 -37.02 -15.89 -10.03
C ASP A 60 -36.32 -14.78 -10.83
N SER A 61 -36.46 -14.81 -12.15
CA SER A 61 -35.79 -13.87 -13.06
C SER A 61 -36.38 -12.44 -13.04
N SER A 62 -37.56 -12.21 -12.48
CA SER A 62 -38.26 -10.91 -12.53
C SER A 62 -37.90 -9.94 -11.40
N ARG A 63 -37.15 -10.40 -10.39
CA ARG A 63 -36.77 -9.62 -9.20
C ARG A 63 -35.25 -9.59 -8.96
N THR A 64 -34.49 -9.90 -10.00
CA THR A 64 -33.02 -9.86 -9.99
C THR A 64 -32.55 -9.07 -11.21
N GLY A 65 -31.46 -8.31 -11.08
CA GLY A 65 -31.02 -7.45 -12.18
C GLY A 65 -29.76 -6.67 -11.87
N PHE A 66 -29.14 -6.15 -12.92
CA PHE A 66 -27.98 -5.27 -12.82
C PHE A 66 -28.45 -3.82 -12.85
N TYR A 67 -27.87 -2.99 -12.01
CA TYR A 67 -28.15 -1.57 -12.03
C TYR A 67 -26.88 -0.76 -11.81
N LEU A 68 -26.87 0.42 -12.43
CA LEU A 68 -25.81 1.42 -12.25
C LEU A 68 -26.35 2.56 -11.39
N VAL A 69 -25.57 2.97 -10.41
CA VAL A 69 -25.90 4.10 -9.53
C VAL A 69 -24.71 5.05 -9.43
N GLU A 70 -24.98 6.35 -9.45
CA GLU A 70 -23.97 7.38 -9.24
C GLU A 70 -23.63 7.45 -7.74
N GLN A 71 -22.35 7.62 -7.40
CA GLN A 71 -21.87 7.62 -6.01
C GLN A 71 -22.65 8.58 -5.11
N GLU A 72 -22.99 9.78 -5.62
CA GLU A 72 -23.74 10.80 -4.87
C GLU A 72 -25.19 10.38 -4.55
N SER A 73 -25.74 9.43 -5.30
CA SER A 73 -27.12 8.92 -5.13
C SER A 73 -27.19 7.62 -4.32
N VAL A 74 -26.05 6.98 -4.02
CA VAL A 74 -25.99 5.72 -3.26
C VAL A 74 -26.65 5.87 -1.89
N LEU A 75 -26.40 7.00 -1.21
CA LEU A 75 -26.95 7.25 0.13
C LEU A 75 -28.48 7.38 0.12
N GLN A 76 -29.05 7.96 -0.93
CA GLN A 76 -30.49 8.11 -1.10
C GLN A 76 -31.14 6.74 -1.35
N VAL A 77 -30.51 5.90 -2.19
CA VAL A 77 -30.95 4.52 -2.42
C VAL A 77 -30.90 3.70 -1.12
N ASP A 78 -29.82 3.85 -0.33
CA ASP A 78 -29.71 3.19 0.98
C ASP A 78 -30.81 3.64 1.95
N ILE A 79 -31.18 4.92 1.93
CA ILE A 79 -32.31 5.43 2.73
C ILE A 79 -33.64 4.81 2.28
N GLU A 80 -33.90 4.72 0.98
CA GLU A 80 -35.13 4.09 0.44
C GLU A 80 -35.23 2.61 0.86
N LEU A 81 -34.11 1.89 0.80
CA LEU A 81 -34.02 0.49 1.24
C LEU A 81 -34.23 0.33 2.75
N GLN A 82 -33.71 1.25 3.56
CA GLN A 82 -33.92 1.23 5.01
C GLN A 82 -35.36 1.55 5.41
N GLN A 83 -36.04 2.41 4.65
CA GLN A 83 -37.42 2.82 4.93
C GLN A 83 -38.44 1.73 4.58
N ASN A 84 -38.19 0.93 3.54
CA ASN A 84 -39.11 -0.12 3.11
C ASN A 84 -38.37 -1.43 2.79
N SER A 85 -38.51 -2.41 3.67
CA SER A 85 -37.88 -3.74 3.53
C SER A 85 -38.43 -4.58 2.37
N SER A 86 -39.58 -4.21 1.79
CA SER A 86 -40.18 -4.89 0.63
C SER A 86 -39.87 -4.21 -0.71
N PHE A 87 -39.18 -3.06 -0.68
CA PHE A 87 -38.80 -2.29 -1.85
C PHE A 87 -37.67 -2.99 -2.61
N CYS A 88 -37.80 -3.11 -3.93
CA CYS A 88 -36.73 -3.58 -4.78
C CYS A 88 -35.95 -2.38 -5.30
N VAL A 89 -34.63 -2.39 -5.09
CA VAL A 89 -33.73 -1.31 -5.56
C VAL A 89 -33.86 -1.03 -7.06
N LEU A 90 -34.24 -2.04 -7.85
CA LEU A 90 -34.42 -1.94 -9.30
C LEU A 90 -35.57 -0.99 -9.69
N ASP A 91 -36.51 -0.72 -8.78
CA ASP A 91 -37.64 0.19 -8.98
C ASP A 91 -37.31 1.65 -8.60
N SER A 92 -36.11 1.92 -8.06
CA SER A 92 -35.71 3.26 -7.62
C SER A 92 -35.50 4.22 -8.80
N HIS A 93 -35.89 5.48 -8.61
CA HIS A 93 -35.68 6.54 -9.60
C HIS A 93 -34.21 6.96 -9.74
N TYR A 94 -33.37 6.61 -8.76
CA TYR A 94 -31.95 6.98 -8.73
C TYR A 94 -31.04 5.94 -9.41
N VAL A 95 -31.60 4.83 -9.87
CA VAL A 95 -30.82 3.75 -10.50
C VAL A 95 -31.13 3.63 -11.99
N HIS A 96 -30.11 3.25 -12.75
CA HIS A 96 -30.26 2.87 -14.14
C HIS A 96 -30.26 1.35 -14.24
N HIS A 97 -31.45 0.75 -14.35
CA HIS A 97 -31.62 -0.67 -14.64
C HIS A 97 -31.46 -0.94 -16.14
N PHE A 98 -30.65 -1.96 -16.50
CA PHE A 98 -30.42 -2.34 -17.89
C PHE A 98 -30.07 -3.83 -18.02
N ASP A 99 -30.44 -4.43 -19.15
CA ASP A 99 -30.24 -5.87 -19.37
C ASP A 99 -28.84 -6.22 -19.92
N GLN A 100 -28.34 -5.44 -20.88
CA GLN A 100 -27.10 -5.76 -21.60
C GLN A 100 -26.11 -4.60 -21.69
N SER A 101 -26.55 -3.42 -22.10
CA SER A 101 -25.65 -2.28 -22.23
C SER A 101 -26.34 -0.97 -21.89
N TYR A 102 -25.56 -0.04 -21.38
CA TYR A 102 -26.02 1.30 -21.04
C TYR A 102 -24.93 2.32 -21.41
N GLN A 103 -25.34 3.41 -22.04
CA GLN A 103 -24.46 4.52 -22.37
C GLN A 103 -24.62 5.61 -21.31
N VAL A 104 -23.52 5.92 -20.63
CA VAL A 104 -23.47 6.94 -19.60
C VAL A 104 -23.36 8.31 -20.26
N THR A 105 -24.35 9.17 -20.00
CA THR A 105 -24.42 10.53 -20.55
C THR A 105 -23.88 11.58 -19.58
N SER A 106 -24.12 11.38 -18.28
CA SER A 106 -23.61 12.25 -17.21
C SER A 106 -22.24 11.77 -16.72
N PRO A 107 -21.21 12.63 -16.71
CA PRO A 107 -19.89 12.25 -16.24
C PRO A 107 -19.87 12.20 -14.70
N GLY A 108 -19.43 11.09 -14.13
CA GLY A 108 -19.45 10.88 -12.69
C GLY A 108 -18.75 9.58 -12.27
N LEU A 109 -18.70 9.34 -10.95
CA LEU A 109 -18.27 8.06 -10.40
C LEU A 109 -19.50 7.16 -10.22
N TYR A 110 -19.53 6.03 -10.91
CA TYR A 110 -20.64 5.11 -10.85
C TYR A 110 -20.21 3.76 -10.29
N SER A 111 -21.13 3.13 -9.56
CA SER A 111 -20.97 1.79 -9.01
C SER A 111 -21.99 0.85 -9.65
N LEU A 112 -21.50 -0.26 -10.20
CA LEU A 112 -22.33 -1.31 -10.77
C LEU A 112 -22.64 -2.35 -9.70
N PHE A 113 -23.92 -2.62 -9.52
CA PHE A 113 -24.42 -3.60 -8.58
C PHE A 113 -25.25 -4.67 -9.26
N PHE A 114 -25.29 -5.84 -8.63
CA PHE A 114 -26.31 -6.84 -8.87
C PHE A 114 -27.28 -6.85 -7.69
N ALA A 115 -28.57 -6.71 -7.98
CA ALA A 115 -29.65 -6.77 -7.01
C ALA A 115 -30.31 -8.15 -7.00
N ASN A 116 -30.58 -8.65 -5.81
CA ASN A 116 -31.41 -9.81 -5.55
C ASN A 116 -32.53 -9.44 -4.60
N CYS A 117 -33.70 -9.08 -5.16
CA CYS A 117 -34.88 -8.72 -4.39
C CYS A 117 -35.76 -9.94 -4.03
N GLY A 118 -35.29 -11.16 -4.33
CA GLY A 118 -35.93 -12.41 -3.93
C GLY A 118 -35.50 -12.81 -2.51
N PRO A 119 -36.38 -12.83 -1.50
CA PRO A 119 -35.99 -13.15 -0.13
C PRO A 119 -35.49 -14.59 -0.02
N GLY A 120 -34.22 -14.76 0.34
CA GLY A 120 -33.60 -16.09 0.47
C GLY A 120 -33.33 -16.81 -0.85
N ALA A 121 -33.61 -16.16 -1.99
CA ALA A 121 -33.29 -16.71 -3.29
C ALA A 121 -31.77 -16.73 -3.48
N LYS A 122 -31.24 -17.86 -3.93
CA LYS A 122 -29.82 -18.00 -4.23
C LYS A 122 -29.59 -17.85 -5.71
N VAL A 123 -28.60 -17.05 -6.08
CA VAL A 123 -28.25 -16.81 -7.48
C VAL A 123 -26.91 -17.46 -7.78
N SER A 124 -26.87 -18.24 -8.86
CA SER A 124 -25.60 -18.65 -9.48
C SER A 124 -25.58 -18.18 -10.92
N MET A 125 -24.58 -17.38 -11.27
CA MET A 125 -24.39 -16.87 -12.62
C MET A 125 -22.94 -16.62 -12.96
N LYS A 126 -22.62 -16.78 -14.24
CA LYS A 126 -21.33 -16.45 -14.83
C LYS A 126 -21.53 -15.33 -15.83
N PHE A 127 -20.81 -14.23 -15.65
CA PHE A 127 -20.93 -13.06 -16.51
C PHE A 127 -19.59 -12.34 -16.66
N GLN A 128 -19.53 -11.49 -17.66
CA GLN A 128 -18.40 -10.62 -17.95
C GLN A 128 -18.91 -9.19 -18.06
N THR A 129 -18.20 -8.27 -17.39
CA THR A 129 -18.50 -6.85 -17.37
C THR A 129 -17.42 -6.09 -18.13
N GLU A 130 -17.83 -5.20 -19.02
CA GLU A 130 -16.94 -4.29 -19.72
C GLU A 130 -17.37 -2.85 -19.43
N MET A 131 -16.46 -2.06 -18.86
CA MET A 131 -16.64 -0.64 -18.62
C MET A 131 -15.50 0.12 -19.28
N TYR A 132 -15.83 1.08 -20.13
CA TYR A 132 -14.82 1.88 -20.82
C TYR A 132 -15.34 3.28 -21.14
N ASN A 133 -14.39 4.20 -21.30
CA ASN A 133 -14.61 5.51 -21.89
C ASN A 133 -14.04 5.51 -23.31
N LEU A 134 -14.52 6.40 -24.18
CA LEU A 134 -13.89 6.65 -25.47
C LEU A 134 -12.84 7.77 -25.35
N ASP A 135 -11.62 7.49 -25.79
CA ASP A 135 -10.57 8.50 -25.98
C ASP A 135 -10.96 9.44 -27.14
N PRO A 136 -10.32 10.63 -27.28
CA PRO A 136 -10.61 11.57 -28.37
C PRO A 136 -10.49 10.97 -29.78
N ASN A 137 -9.72 9.89 -29.91
CA ASN A 137 -9.53 9.14 -31.16
C ASN A 137 -10.60 8.04 -31.39
N GLY A 138 -11.61 7.94 -30.53
CA GLY A 138 -12.63 6.88 -30.58
C GLY A 138 -12.15 5.50 -30.10
N LEU A 139 -10.95 5.42 -29.51
CA LEU A 139 -10.41 4.18 -28.95
C LEU A 139 -10.99 3.92 -27.56
N LYS A 140 -11.24 2.64 -27.23
CA LYS A 140 -11.71 2.24 -25.90
C LYS A 140 -10.61 2.41 -24.87
N SER A 141 -10.90 3.10 -23.78
CA SER A 141 -10.07 3.23 -22.60
C SER A 141 -10.76 2.57 -21.41
N TYR A 142 -10.20 1.45 -20.96
CA TYR A 142 -10.73 0.69 -19.83
C TYR A 142 -10.21 1.21 -18.47
N LEU A 143 -9.47 2.31 -18.45
CA LEU A 143 -9.10 2.98 -17.20
C LEU A 143 -10.20 3.98 -16.80
N PRO A 144 -10.54 4.06 -15.50
CA PRO A 144 -11.37 5.14 -14.97
C PRO A 144 -10.78 6.52 -15.29
N ALA A 145 -11.63 7.53 -15.47
CA ALA A 145 -11.22 8.89 -15.83
C ALA A 145 -10.07 9.43 -14.95
N GLY A 146 -10.16 9.27 -13.63
CA GLY A 146 -9.15 9.72 -12.67
C GLY A 146 -7.83 8.93 -12.66
N SER A 147 -7.75 7.83 -13.41
CA SER A 147 -6.55 6.98 -13.50
C SER A 147 -5.85 7.05 -14.86
N THR A 148 -6.43 7.74 -15.84
CA THR A 148 -5.92 7.75 -17.23
C THR A 148 -4.50 8.29 -17.37
N GLN A 149 -4.08 9.20 -16.49
CA GLN A 149 -2.74 9.82 -16.49
C GLN A 149 -1.68 9.01 -15.72
N LEU A 150 -2.10 8.04 -14.89
CA LEU A 150 -1.20 7.28 -14.02
C LEU A 150 -0.08 6.53 -14.76
N PRO A 151 -0.30 5.88 -15.93
CA PRO A 151 0.79 5.21 -16.64
C PRO A 151 1.96 6.14 -16.94
N GLY A 152 1.67 7.34 -17.47
CA GLY A 152 2.68 8.34 -17.79
C GLY A 152 3.36 8.89 -16.53
N LEU A 153 2.58 9.21 -15.50
CA LEU A 153 3.10 9.74 -14.24
C LEU A 153 4.05 8.74 -13.55
N PHE A 154 3.68 7.45 -13.49
CA PHE A 154 4.55 6.42 -12.90
C PHE A 154 5.85 6.23 -13.68
N LEU A 155 5.82 6.32 -15.02
CA LEU A 155 7.06 6.31 -15.82
C LEU A 155 7.95 7.52 -15.51
N VAL A 156 7.37 8.73 -15.41
CA VAL A 156 8.14 9.94 -15.06
C VAL A 156 8.78 9.80 -13.67
N PHE A 157 8.02 9.37 -12.66
CA PHE A 157 8.58 9.13 -11.33
C PHE A 157 9.65 8.04 -11.34
N SER A 158 9.47 6.96 -12.09
CA SER A 158 10.51 5.94 -12.23
C SER A 158 11.81 6.51 -12.80
N LEU A 159 11.73 7.36 -13.84
CA LEU A 159 12.91 8.06 -14.37
C LEU A 159 13.55 8.98 -13.32
N CYS A 160 12.76 9.69 -12.51
CA CYS A 160 13.29 10.47 -11.38
C CYS A 160 14.03 9.58 -10.36
N TYR A 161 13.50 8.40 -10.03
CA TYR A 161 14.18 7.46 -9.13
C TYR A 161 15.45 6.87 -9.74
N LEU A 162 15.45 6.52 -11.02
CA LEU A 162 16.62 5.97 -11.71
C LEU A 162 17.74 7.01 -11.90
N THR A 163 17.38 8.26 -12.19
CA THR A 163 18.34 9.38 -12.24
C THR A 163 18.92 9.66 -10.86
N PHE A 164 18.08 9.66 -9.82
CA PHE A 164 18.54 9.79 -8.44
C PHE A 164 19.46 8.64 -8.02
N LEU A 165 19.14 7.40 -8.41
CA LEU A 165 20.00 6.24 -8.22
C LEU A 165 21.35 6.42 -8.92
N GLY A 166 21.38 6.87 -10.18
CA GLY A 166 22.61 7.12 -10.92
C GLY A 166 23.50 8.15 -10.23
N LEU A 167 22.91 9.26 -9.77
CA LEU A 167 23.60 10.29 -9.00
C LEU A 167 24.12 9.75 -7.66
N TRP A 168 23.32 8.96 -6.95
CA TRP A 168 23.70 8.33 -5.68
C TRP A 168 24.88 7.36 -5.86
N VAL A 169 24.82 6.47 -6.85
CA VAL A 169 25.91 5.53 -7.16
C VAL A 169 27.18 6.28 -7.53
N TYR A 170 27.08 7.35 -8.32
CA TYR A 170 28.22 8.19 -8.68
C TYR A 170 28.89 8.83 -7.45
N LEU A 171 28.11 9.46 -6.56
CA LEU A 171 28.63 10.10 -5.35
C LEU A 171 29.21 9.10 -4.33
N CYS A 172 28.58 7.93 -4.20
CA CYS A 172 28.97 6.89 -3.25
C CYS A 172 30.02 5.93 -3.79
N TYR A 173 30.42 6.02 -5.07
CA TYR A 173 31.31 5.04 -5.72
C TYR A 173 32.61 4.79 -4.95
N LYS A 174 33.18 5.85 -4.36
CA LYS A 174 34.43 5.76 -3.58
C LYS A 174 34.22 5.34 -2.12
N LYS A 175 33.00 5.44 -1.59
CA LYS A 175 32.66 5.13 -0.20
C LYS A 175 32.01 3.74 -0.12
N LYS A 176 32.82 2.69 0.09
CA LYS A 176 32.34 1.30 0.21
C LYS A 176 31.63 1.02 1.56
N GLN A 177 30.56 1.73 1.86
CA GLN A 177 29.71 1.44 3.03
C GLN A 177 28.48 0.61 2.60
N ARG A 178 28.14 -0.43 3.38
CA ARG A 178 27.02 -1.34 3.05
C ARG A 178 25.66 -0.65 2.99
N ILE A 179 25.53 0.49 3.67
CA ILE A 179 24.30 1.27 3.74
C ILE A 179 24.02 1.99 2.41
N HIS A 180 25.07 2.49 1.74
CA HIS A 180 24.91 3.07 0.41
C HIS A 180 24.38 2.04 -0.60
N ILE A 181 24.75 0.76 -0.43
CA ILE A 181 24.24 -0.36 -1.24
C ILE A 181 22.75 -0.61 -0.92
N LEU A 182 22.35 -0.57 0.35
CA LEU A 182 20.94 -0.74 0.74
C LEU A 182 20.06 0.40 0.22
N ILE A 183 20.52 1.65 0.29
CA ILE A 183 19.79 2.80 -0.26
C ILE A 183 19.73 2.72 -1.79
N ALA A 184 20.81 2.31 -2.46
CA ALA A 184 20.79 2.08 -3.91
C ALA A 184 19.80 0.96 -4.29
N ALA A 185 19.75 -0.14 -3.53
CA ALA A 185 18.79 -1.21 -3.73
C ALA A 185 17.34 -0.75 -3.49
N LEU A 186 17.11 0.11 -2.49
CA LEU A 186 15.80 0.71 -2.23
C LEU A 186 15.33 1.58 -3.42
N LEU A 187 16.20 2.48 -3.90
CA LEU A 187 15.90 3.35 -5.05
C LEU A 187 15.65 2.54 -6.33
N LEU A 188 16.46 1.52 -6.58
CA LEU A 188 16.29 0.62 -7.72
C LEU A 188 14.94 -0.10 -7.66
N THR A 189 14.63 -0.70 -6.49
CA THR A 189 13.39 -1.46 -6.30
C THR A 189 12.16 -0.57 -6.44
N LYS A 190 12.22 0.68 -5.95
CA LYS A 190 11.15 1.67 -6.13
C LYS A 190 10.99 2.10 -7.59
N GLY A 191 12.09 2.30 -8.31
CA GLY A 191 12.05 2.60 -9.74
C GLY A 191 11.42 1.46 -10.56
N LEU A 192 11.79 0.22 -10.26
CA LEU A 192 11.25 -0.97 -10.91
C LEU A 192 9.77 -1.19 -10.58
N SER A 193 9.34 -0.99 -9.32
CA SER A 193 7.93 -1.14 -8.96
C SER A 193 7.06 -0.14 -9.72
N LEU A 194 7.52 1.10 -9.93
CA LEU A 194 6.78 2.10 -10.70
C LEU A 194 6.73 1.78 -12.21
N ILE A 195 7.77 1.16 -12.79
CA ILE A 195 7.71 0.66 -14.17
C ILE A 195 6.64 -0.42 -14.28
N CYS A 196 6.64 -1.40 -13.36
CA CYS A 196 5.61 -2.43 -13.36
C CYS A 196 4.20 -1.82 -13.16
N ALA A 197 4.05 -0.84 -12.27
CA ALA A 197 2.78 -0.13 -12.07
C ALA A 197 2.31 0.57 -13.35
N ALA A 198 3.21 1.24 -14.07
CA ALA A 198 2.91 1.88 -15.33
C ALA A 198 2.47 0.88 -16.39
N GLU A 199 3.21 -0.23 -16.55
CA GLU A 199 2.89 -1.29 -17.51
C GLU A 199 1.55 -1.95 -17.19
N VAL A 200 1.26 -2.26 -15.92
CA VAL A 200 -0.06 -2.78 -15.51
C VAL A 200 -1.17 -1.83 -15.92
N LYS A 201 -1.04 -0.54 -15.58
CA LYS A 201 -2.08 0.45 -15.90
C LYS A 201 -2.22 0.67 -17.40
N GLN A 202 -1.12 0.69 -18.15
CA GLN A 202 -1.13 0.82 -19.60
C GLN A 202 -1.78 -0.40 -20.27
N TYR A 203 -1.44 -1.60 -19.80
CA TYR A 203 -2.01 -2.83 -20.30
C TYR A 203 -3.53 -2.85 -20.04
N VAL A 204 -3.96 -2.58 -18.81
CA VAL A 204 -5.39 -2.42 -18.47
C VAL A 204 -6.07 -1.39 -19.36
N LYS A 205 -5.46 -0.22 -19.60
CA LYS A 205 -6.03 0.82 -20.46
C LYS A 205 -6.44 0.29 -21.84
N THR A 206 -5.63 -0.62 -22.39
CA THR A 206 -5.80 -1.13 -23.76
C THR A 206 -6.57 -2.44 -23.85
N THR A 207 -6.39 -3.37 -22.91
CA THR A 207 -6.97 -4.72 -22.96
C THR A 207 -8.14 -4.92 -22.00
N GLY A 208 -8.28 -4.05 -20.99
CA GLY A 208 -9.26 -4.19 -19.92
C GLY A 208 -8.91 -5.25 -18.86
N ILE A 209 -7.79 -5.97 -18.99
CA ILE A 209 -7.42 -7.07 -18.09
C ILE A 209 -6.02 -6.81 -17.51
N PRO A 210 -5.82 -6.86 -16.18
CA PRO A 210 -4.51 -6.68 -15.58
C PRO A 210 -3.74 -8.02 -15.56
N HIS A 211 -3.05 -8.41 -16.63
CA HIS A 211 -2.29 -9.67 -16.64
C HIS A 211 -0.80 -9.47 -16.96
N GLY A 212 0.06 -10.17 -16.22
CA GLY A 212 1.48 -10.38 -16.51
C GLY A 212 2.40 -9.54 -15.63
N TRP A 213 2.09 -8.24 -15.50
CA TRP A 213 2.91 -7.28 -14.77
C TRP A 213 2.52 -7.06 -13.31
N ASN A 214 1.35 -7.54 -12.86
CA ASN A 214 0.91 -7.38 -11.47
C ASN A 214 1.84 -8.13 -10.51
N ILE A 215 2.30 -9.33 -10.90
CA ILE A 215 3.18 -10.18 -10.09
C ILE A 215 4.50 -9.43 -9.76
N PRO A 216 5.30 -8.98 -10.75
CA PRO A 216 6.52 -8.25 -10.45
C PRO A 216 6.25 -6.92 -9.74
N PHE A 217 5.12 -6.25 -10.02
CA PHE A 217 4.70 -5.06 -9.28
C PHE A 217 4.58 -5.34 -7.77
N TYR A 218 3.83 -6.36 -7.36
CA TYR A 218 3.67 -6.72 -5.95
C TYR A 218 4.98 -7.17 -5.30
N VAL A 219 5.83 -7.91 -6.03
CA VAL A 219 7.15 -8.34 -5.54
C VAL A 219 8.06 -7.15 -5.26
N PHE A 220 8.20 -6.22 -6.21
CA PHE A 220 9.04 -5.04 -6.02
C PHE A 220 8.45 -4.10 -4.95
N GLN A 221 7.13 -3.97 -4.85
CA GLN A 221 6.50 -3.20 -3.79
C GLN A 221 6.84 -3.76 -2.40
N PHE A 222 6.72 -5.08 -2.21
CA PHE A 222 7.10 -5.76 -0.96
C PHE A 222 8.58 -5.57 -0.64
N LEU A 223 9.46 -5.84 -1.60
CA LEU A 223 10.91 -5.67 -1.42
C LEU A 223 11.25 -4.22 -1.07
N GLY A 224 10.60 -3.24 -1.71
CA GLY A 224 10.78 -1.82 -1.44
C GLY A 224 10.38 -1.45 -0.01
N ASN A 225 9.22 -1.94 0.47
CA ASN A 225 8.76 -1.70 1.84
C ASN A 225 9.74 -2.28 2.87
N VAL A 226 10.15 -3.54 2.69
CA VAL A 226 11.11 -4.18 3.61
C VAL A 226 12.46 -3.43 3.61
N LEU A 227 12.98 -3.05 2.44
CA LEU A 227 14.21 -2.28 2.33
C LEU A 227 14.09 -0.91 3.01
N LEU A 228 12.95 -0.23 2.88
CA LEU A 228 12.66 1.04 3.52
C LEU A 228 12.73 0.92 5.05
N PHE A 229 12.06 -0.08 5.61
CA PHE A 229 12.11 -0.32 7.06
C PHE A 229 13.51 -0.66 7.53
N MET A 230 14.24 -1.50 6.79
CA MET A 230 15.64 -1.82 7.09
C MET A 230 16.50 -0.55 7.13
N VAL A 231 16.38 0.32 6.13
CA VAL A 231 17.10 1.61 6.08
C VAL A 231 16.73 2.48 7.28
N ILE A 232 15.44 2.64 7.60
CA ILE A 232 14.98 3.47 8.74
C ILE A 232 15.57 2.97 10.06
N VAL A 233 15.52 1.66 10.32
CA VAL A 233 16.09 1.06 11.54
C VAL A 233 17.61 1.28 11.57
N LEU A 234 18.31 1.04 10.47
CA LEU A 234 19.77 1.21 10.38
C LEU A 234 20.23 2.66 10.58
N VAL A 235 19.48 3.64 10.05
CA VAL A 235 19.76 5.06 10.30
C VAL A 235 19.52 5.39 11.77
N GLY A 236 18.43 4.87 12.34
CA GLY A 236 18.03 5.15 13.71
C GLY A 236 19.05 4.70 14.75
N THR A 237 19.77 3.61 14.51
CA THR A 237 20.77 3.07 15.45
C THR A 237 22.13 3.77 15.36
N GLY A 238 22.23 4.89 14.63
CA GLY A 238 23.41 5.74 14.62
C GLY A 238 24.58 5.16 13.84
N TRP A 239 24.31 4.41 12.78
CA TRP A 239 25.32 3.93 11.82
C TRP A 239 26.37 2.95 12.36
N SER A 240 26.31 2.62 13.64
CA SER A 240 27.40 1.96 14.37
C SER A 240 27.43 0.44 14.24
N ILE A 241 26.42 -0.17 13.63
CA ILE A 241 26.25 -1.63 13.71
C ILE A 241 26.32 -2.28 12.33
N LEU A 242 27.55 -2.29 11.84
CA LEU A 242 28.14 -3.55 11.37
C LEU A 242 28.96 -4.24 12.47
N LYS A 243 28.69 -3.96 13.76
CA LYS A 243 28.87 -4.98 14.79
C LYS A 243 27.91 -6.13 14.45
N PRO A 244 28.35 -7.40 14.43
CA PRO A 244 27.57 -8.54 13.91
C PRO A 244 26.34 -8.93 14.74
N LYS A 245 25.94 -8.13 15.73
CA LYS A 245 24.77 -8.34 16.58
C LYS A 245 23.93 -7.05 16.57
N LEU A 246 22.84 -7.03 15.81
CA LEU A 246 21.72 -6.11 16.11
C LEU A 246 21.39 -6.28 17.60
N GLN A 247 21.14 -5.17 18.31
CA GLN A 247 20.71 -5.27 19.69
C GLN A 247 19.43 -6.12 19.74
N GLU A 248 19.28 -7.00 20.73
CA GLU A 248 18.17 -7.97 20.74
C GLU A 248 16.78 -7.30 20.63
N LYS A 249 16.68 -6.06 21.11
CA LYS A 249 15.46 -5.23 21.02
C LYS A 249 15.12 -4.84 19.58
N GLU A 250 16.11 -4.44 18.78
CA GLU A 250 15.94 -4.05 17.36
C GLU A 250 15.67 -5.28 16.48
N LYS A 251 16.32 -6.41 16.78
CA LYS A 251 16.05 -7.68 16.12
C LYS A 251 14.62 -8.17 16.40
N LYS A 252 14.14 -8.06 17.64
CA LYS A 252 12.75 -8.38 18.01
C LYS A 252 11.75 -7.48 17.27
N LEU A 253 12.09 -6.20 17.07
CA LEU A 253 11.26 -5.31 16.27
C LEU A 253 11.17 -5.75 14.80
N LEU A 254 12.30 -5.99 14.14
CA LEU A 254 12.29 -6.44 12.74
C LEU A 254 11.56 -7.79 12.60
N MET A 255 11.71 -8.67 13.59
CA MET A 255 10.98 -9.93 13.67
C MET A 255 9.46 -9.74 13.81
N LEU A 256 9.01 -8.62 14.38
CA LEU A 256 7.59 -8.26 14.48
C LEU A 256 7.05 -7.58 13.23
N VAL A 257 7.80 -6.63 12.65
CA VAL A 257 7.36 -5.82 11.51
C VAL A 257 7.25 -6.63 10.22
N ILE A 258 8.22 -7.51 9.94
CA ILE A 258 8.25 -8.29 8.68
C ILE A 258 6.98 -9.17 8.50
N PRO A 259 6.50 -9.91 9.51
CA PRO A 259 5.23 -10.63 9.41
C PRO A 259 4.03 -9.75 9.03
N PHE A 260 3.90 -8.57 9.63
CA PHE A 260 2.81 -7.64 9.29
C PHE A 260 2.91 -7.15 7.84
N GLU A 261 4.12 -6.87 7.35
CA GLU A 261 4.33 -6.52 5.94
C GLU A 261 3.96 -7.65 4.97
N VAL A 262 4.25 -8.90 5.36
CA VAL A 262 3.84 -10.08 4.57
C VAL A 262 2.32 -10.21 4.55
N ILE A 263 1.64 -10.05 5.68
CA ILE A 263 0.17 -10.08 5.77
C ILE A 263 -0.45 -8.96 4.94
N SER A 264 0.05 -7.73 5.07
CA SER A 264 -0.37 -6.57 4.28
C SER A 264 -0.21 -6.83 2.78
N THR A 265 0.92 -7.40 2.37
CA THR A 265 1.17 -7.73 0.96
C THR A 265 0.19 -8.79 0.45
N ILE A 266 -0.03 -9.87 1.20
CA ILE A 266 -0.99 -10.91 0.83
C ILE A 266 -2.39 -10.32 0.69
N ALA A 267 -2.81 -9.52 1.67
CA ALA A 267 -4.11 -8.86 1.65
C ALA A 267 -4.23 -7.91 0.44
N SER A 268 -3.20 -7.12 0.14
CA SER A 268 -3.17 -6.24 -1.04
C SER A 268 -3.32 -7.01 -2.36
N VAL A 269 -2.65 -8.16 -2.49
CA VAL A 269 -2.78 -9.03 -3.68
C VAL A 269 -4.22 -9.55 -3.78
N VAL A 270 -4.78 -10.06 -2.69
CA VAL A 270 -6.15 -10.58 -2.69
C VAL A 270 -7.16 -9.48 -3.02
N ILE A 271 -7.05 -8.30 -2.41
CA ILE A 271 -7.94 -7.15 -2.69
C ILE A 271 -7.86 -6.74 -4.16
N GLY A 272 -6.64 -6.64 -4.70
CA GLY A 272 -6.41 -6.25 -6.09
C GLY A 272 -6.89 -7.29 -7.11
N GLU A 273 -6.86 -8.58 -6.74
CA GLU A 273 -7.22 -9.66 -7.65
C GLU A 273 -8.68 -10.13 -7.55
N THR A 274 -9.29 -10.11 -6.36
CA THR A 274 -10.63 -10.68 -6.15
C THR A 274 -11.79 -9.71 -6.36
N GLY A 275 -11.58 -8.40 -6.23
CA GLY A 275 -12.63 -7.39 -6.42
C GLY A 275 -13.78 -7.45 -5.39
N PRO A 276 -14.61 -6.38 -5.30
CA PRO A 276 -15.63 -6.24 -4.26
C PRO A 276 -16.79 -7.24 -4.35
N TYR A 277 -16.91 -7.96 -5.47
CA TYR A 277 -17.96 -8.96 -5.65
C TYR A 277 -17.77 -10.20 -4.77
N VAL A 278 -16.55 -10.48 -4.29
CA VAL A 278 -16.29 -11.62 -3.40
C VAL A 278 -16.75 -11.29 -1.98
N GLN A 279 -17.48 -12.21 -1.34
CA GLN A 279 -18.08 -12.00 -0.01
C GLN A 279 -17.05 -11.59 1.06
N ASN A 280 -15.83 -12.12 0.99
CA ASN A 280 -14.77 -11.85 1.98
C ASN A 280 -13.89 -10.64 1.60
N TRP A 281 -14.21 -9.89 0.54
CA TRP A 281 -13.38 -8.77 0.08
C TRP A 281 -13.26 -7.66 1.14
N SER A 282 -14.35 -7.34 1.84
CA SER A 282 -14.33 -6.36 2.95
C SER A 282 -13.41 -6.82 4.07
N LEU A 283 -13.48 -8.11 4.45
CA LEU A 283 -12.63 -8.70 5.48
C LEU A 283 -11.15 -8.63 5.10
N TRP A 284 -10.79 -8.90 3.84
CA TRP A 284 -9.41 -8.73 3.37
C TRP A 284 -8.95 -7.27 3.43
N THR A 285 -9.83 -6.33 3.09
CA THR A 285 -9.58 -4.89 3.21
C THR A 285 -9.35 -4.48 4.67
N GLU A 286 -10.15 -4.99 5.60
CA GLU A 286 -9.97 -4.78 7.04
C GLU A 286 -8.66 -5.38 7.55
N ILE A 287 -8.30 -6.60 7.12
CA ILE A 287 -7.02 -7.24 7.45
C ILE A 287 -5.84 -6.41 6.94
N PHE A 288 -5.91 -5.93 5.69
CA PHE A 288 -4.88 -5.07 5.11
C PHE A 288 -4.67 -3.82 5.95
N LEU A 289 -5.76 -3.10 6.25
CA LEU A 289 -5.72 -1.88 7.06
C LEU A 289 -5.20 -2.17 8.48
N PHE A 290 -5.64 -3.26 9.11
CA PHE A 290 -5.19 -3.67 10.43
C PHE A 290 -3.69 -3.97 10.47
N ALA A 291 -3.16 -4.66 9.46
CA ALA A 291 -1.73 -4.98 9.38
C ALA A 291 -0.88 -3.72 9.22
N GLU A 292 -1.31 -2.79 8.34
CA GLU A 292 -0.66 -1.50 8.10
C GLU A 292 -0.63 -0.61 9.35
N VAL A 293 -1.78 -0.44 10.01
CA VAL A 293 -1.89 0.35 11.25
C VAL A 293 -1.07 -0.29 12.37
N SER A 294 -1.13 -1.61 12.53
CA SER A 294 -0.35 -2.33 13.55
C SER A 294 1.15 -2.16 13.36
N CYS A 295 1.63 -2.29 12.12
CA CYS A 295 3.02 -2.05 11.75
C CYS A 295 3.45 -0.62 12.11
N TRP A 296 2.62 0.36 11.75
CA TRP A 296 2.90 1.77 12.01
C TRP A 296 2.93 2.11 13.51
N VAL A 297 2.00 1.58 14.31
CA VAL A 297 1.99 1.75 15.77
C VAL A 297 3.26 1.13 16.38
N ALA A 298 3.64 -0.08 15.97
CA ALA A 298 4.87 -0.72 16.42
C ALA A 298 6.10 0.16 16.13
N MET A 299 6.19 0.70 14.90
CA MET A 299 7.26 1.61 14.51
C MET A 299 7.27 2.90 15.33
N ARG A 300 6.12 3.51 15.59
CA ARG A 300 6.03 4.70 16.45
C ARG A 300 6.50 4.42 17.87
N LEU A 301 6.08 3.30 18.47
CA LEU A 301 6.48 2.93 19.82
C LEU A 301 7.99 2.76 19.92
N VAL A 302 8.63 2.18 18.90
CA VAL A 302 10.09 2.05 18.84
C VAL A 302 10.76 3.40 18.84
N ILE A 303 10.32 4.29 17.96
CA ILE A 303 10.89 5.63 17.82
C ILE A 303 10.78 6.39 19.14
N VAL A 304 9.62 6.33 19.80
CA VAL A 304 9.39 6.99 21.10
C VAL A 304 10.23 6.36 22.21
N CYS A 305 10.26 5.02 22.29
CA CYS A 305 11.06 4.31 23.30
C CYS A 305 12.56 4.63 23.15
N TRP A 306 13.05 4.69 21.92
CA TRP A 306 14.43 5.06 21.64
C TRP A 306 14.74 6.50 22.05
N MET A 307 13.87 7.46 21.70
CA MET A 307 13.98 8.85 22.14
C MET A 307 13.97 8.98 23.68
N CYS A 308 13.11 8.22 24.35
CA CYS A 308 13.05 8.18 25.81
C CYS A 308 14.32 7.58 26.43
N SER A 309 14.91 6.56 25.79
CA SER A 309 16.18 5.96 26.23
C SER A 309 17.33 6.97 26.15
N LEU A 310 17.43 7.72 25.05
CA LEU A 310 18.44 8.76 24.89
C LEU A 310 18.29 9.92 25.89
N ARG A 311 17.05 10.30 26.23
CA ARG A 311 16.80 11.31 27.27
C ARG A 311 17.25 10.83 28.65
N LYS A 312 17.17 9.52 28.93
CA LYS A 312 17.60 8.95 30.21
C LYS A 312 19.12 8.89 30.32
N THR A 313 19.83 8.55 29.24
CA THR A 313 21.30 8.52 29.21
C THR A 313 21.89 9.94 29.26
N SER A 314 21.37 10.88 28.47
CA SER A 314 21.81 12.30 28.50
C SER A 314 21.61 12.99 29.86
N ARG A 315 20.58 12.62 30.63
CA ARG A 315 20.35 13.18 31.97
C ARG A 315 21.36 12.67 33.01
N LYS A 316 21.91 11.47 32.80
CA LYS A 316 22.96 10.91 33.67
C LYS A 316 24.34 11.51 33.38
N THR A 317 24.62 11.89 32.13
CA THR A 317 25.89 12.51 31.73
C THR A 317 25.75 14.03 31.61
N VAL A 318 25.69 14.71 32.75
CA VAL A 318 25.55 16.17 32.81
C VAL A 318 26.82 16.86 32.28
N LYS A 319 26.61 17.79 31.33
CA LYS A 319 27.43 18.96 30.93
C LYS A 319 28.31 18.98 29.68
N ASN A 320 28.60 17.90 28.94
CA ASN A 320 29.47 18.08 27.75
C ASN A 320 29.12 17.33 26.47
N LEU A 321 28.00 16.61 26.42
CA LEU A 321 27.58 15.99 25.17
C LEU A 321 26.39 16.76 24.62
N GLY A 322 26.73 17.77 23.81
CA GLY A 322 25.78 18.52 23.02
C GLY A 322 24.77 17.56 22.43
N THR A 323 23.53 17.69 22.88
CA THR A 323 22.36 17.00 22.35
C THR A 323 22.39 17.18 20.85
N SER A 324 22.85 16.19 20.06
CA SER A 324 22.97 16.47 18.63
C SER A 324 21.54 16.64 18.08
N PRO A 325 21.14 17.86 17.65
CA PRO A 325 19.79 18.14 17.17
C PRO A 325 19.47 17.36 15.88
N PHE A 326 20.46 16.66 15.32
CA PHE A 326 20.39 15.82 14.15
C PHE A 326 19.46 14.61 14.33
N PHE A 327 19.60 13.85 15.44
CA PHE A 327 18.79 12.66 15.65
C PHE A 327 17.31 13.01 15.82
N GLY A 328 16.97 14.03 16.63
CA GLY A 328 15.58 14.48 16.77
C GLY A 328 14.93 14.92 15.46
N LYS A 329 15.69 15.58 14.57
CA LYS A 329 15.21 16.01 13.24
C LYS A 329 14.97 14.84 12.30
N PHE A 330 15.85 13.84 12.28
CA PHE A 330 15.67 12.63 11.47
C PHE A 330 14.41 11.85 11.87
N TYR A 331 14.21 11.61 13.18
CA TYR A 331 13.02 10.90 13.65
C TYR A 331 11.73 11.69 13.44
N SER A 332 11.78 13.01 13.60
CA SER A 332 10.64 13.87 13.24
C SER A 332 10.31 13.77 11.75
N LEU A 333 11.32 13.75 10.87
CA LEU A 333 11.13 13.55 9.44
C LEU A 333 10.49 12.19 9.13
N VAL A 334 11.02 11.09 9.68
CA VAL A 334 10.45 9.73 9.49
C VAL A 334 9.02 9.67 9.99
N PHE A 335 8.73 10.27 11.14
CA PHE A 335 7.38 10.31 11.71
C PHE A 335 6.39 11.05 10.81
N VAL A 336 6.78 12.23 10.30
CA VAL A 336 5.96 13.02 9.38
C VAL A 336 5.73 12.25 8.08
N TYR A 337 6.78 11.64 7.51
CA TYR A 337 6.67 10.84 6.29
C TYR A 337 5.73 9.65 6.47
N LEU A 338 5.87 8.86 7.54
CA LEU A 338 5.02 7.71 7.79
C LEU A 338 3.57 8.12 8.12
N LEU A 339 3.35 9.20 8.86
CA LEU A 339 2.01 9.75 9.10
C LEU A 339 1.35 10.16 7.77
N PHE A 340 2.07 10.92 6.93
CA PHE A 340 1.54 11.41 5.67
C PHE A 340 1.22 10.25 4.72
N THR A 341 2.20 9.37 4.45
CA THR A 341 2.06 8.32 3.43
C THR A 341 1.16 7.17 3.83
N ARG A 342 1.13 6.78 5.12
CA ARG A 342 0.34 5.62 5.58
C ARG A 342 -1.05 6.00 6.12
N VAL A 343 -1.17 7.13 6.81
CA VAL A 343 -2.44 7.55 7.42
C VAL A 343 -3.14 8.62 6.61
N ALA A 344 -2.47 9.72 6.25
CA ALA A 344 -3.13 10.83 5.57
C ALA A 344 -3.61 10.45 4.16
N ILE A 345 -2.80 9.71 3.38
CA ILE A 345 -3.23 9.21 2.06
C ILE A 345 -4.31 8.14 2.20
N GLY A 346 -4.18 7.21 3.16
CA GLY A 346 -5.22 6.20 3.42
C GLY A 346 -6.57 6.84 3.74
N VAL A 347 -6.59 7.83 4.64
CA VAL A 347 -7.79 8.60 4.98
C VAL A 347 -8.26 9.46 3.81
N PHE A 348 -7.37 10.06 3.01
CA PHE A 348 -7.75 10.85 1.83
C PHE A 348 -8.39 9.99 0.74
N MET A 349 -7.92 8.74 0.54
CA MET A 349 -8.56 7.79 -0.38
C MET A 349 -9.92 7.31 0.14
N LEU A 350 -10.12 7.33 1.47
CA LEU A 350 -11.38 6.96 2.12
C LEU A 350 -12.38 8.13 2.18
N ASN A 351 -11.89 9.37 2.30
CA ASN A 351 -12.72 10.55 2.20
C ASN A 351 -13.03 10.78 0.72
N GLU A 352 -14.24 10.42 0.31
CA GLU A 352 -14.83 10.62 -1.03
C GLU A 352 -14.93 12.10 -1.46
N THR A 353 -14.22 13.01 -0.81
CA THR A 353 -14.26 14.46 -1.02
C THR A 353 -13.45 14.90 -2.25
N ALA A 354 -12.56 14.06 -2.78
CA ALA A 354 -11.85 14.36 -4.00
C ALA A 354 -12.75 14.02 -5.20
N ASP A 355 -13.02 15.02 -6.05
CA ASP A 355 -13.70 14.79 -7.33
C ASP A 355 -12.98 13.64 -8.05
N TYR A 356 -13.77 12.67 -8.52
CA TYR A 356 -13.31 11.40 -9.08
C TYR A 356 -12.28 11.55 -10.21
N LYS A 357 -12.22 12.72 -10.86
CA LYS A 357 -11.22 13.08 -11.87
C LYS A 357 -9.81 13.24 -11.33
N TYR A 358 -9.65 13.53 -10.03
CA TYR A 358 -8.37 13.85 -9.40
C TYR A 358 -7.82 12.70 -8.54
N GLN A 359 -8.30 11.47 -8.73
CA GLN A 359 -7.76 10.29 -8.04
C GLN A 359 -6.25 10.07 -8.28
N TRP A 360 -5.70 10.57 -9.37
CA TRP A 360 -4.26 10.52 -9.64
C TRP A 360 -3.44 11.45 -8.73
N GLU A 361 -4.04 12.51 -8.17
CA GLU A 361 -3.33 13.49 -7.34
C GLU A 361 -2.80 12.88 -6.04
N SER A 362 -3.57 11.99 -5.40
CA SER A 362 -3.12 11.28 -4.18
C SER A 362 -1.89 10.43 -4.45
N ASN A 363 -1.83 9.78 -5.61
CA ASN A 363 -0.68 8.99 -6.07
C ASN A 363 0.52 9.90 -6.30
N VAL A 364 0.34 11.03 -6.99
CA VAL A 364 1.40 12.02 -7.22
C VAL A 364 1.92 12.59 -5.90
N ALA A 365 1.04 12.99 -4.99
CA ALA A 365 1.42 13.51 -3.68
C ALA A 365 2.21 12.48 -2.87
N GLY A 366 1.82 11.20 -2.92
CA GLY A 366 2.53 10.09 -2.29
C GLY A 366 3.94 9.88 -2.84
N GLU A 367 4.10 9.92 -4.17
CA GLU A 367 5.42 9.78 -4.81
C GLU A 367 6.31 11.01 -4.61
N ILE A 368 5.76 12.22 -4.63
CA ILE A 368 6.50 13.46 -4.28
C ILE A 368 7.00 13.39 -2.84
N ALA A 369 6.13 13.01 -1.90
CA ALA A 369 6.52 12.87 -0.50
C ALA A 369 7.61 11.80 -0.31
N SER A 370 7.53 10.69 -1.05
CA SER A 370 8.52 9.61 -1.02
C SER A 370 9.87 10.05 -1.60
N LEU A 371 9.87 10.76 -2.74
CA LEU A 371 11.08 11.34 -3.33
C LEU A 371 11.72 12.35 -2.39
N ALA A 372 10.93 13.28 -1.83
CA ALA A 372 11.41 14.27 -0.88
C ALA A 372 12.01 13.60 0.36
N PHE A 373 11.35 12.56 0.89
CA PHE A 373 11.86 11.79 2.02
C PHE A 373 13.21 11.13 1.71
N TYR A 374 13.36 10.46 0.56
CA TYR A 374 14.63 9.83 0.20
C TYR A 374 15.74 10.85 -0.09
N ALA A 375 15.41 11.99 -0.72
CA ALA A 375 16.33 13.09 -0.92
C ALA A 375 16.79 13.70 0.41
N LEU A 376 15.89 13.87 1.38
CA LEU A 376 16.22 14.37 2.72
C LEU A 376 17.06 13.35 3.51
N ILE A 377 16.74 12.05 3.46
CA ILE A 377 17.60 11.00 4.04
C ILE A 377 19.00 11.09 3.46
N CYS A 378 19.11 11.20 2.14
CA CYS A 378 20.37 11.37 1.42
C CYS A 378 21.14 12.62 1.87
N TYR A 379 20.45 13.76 2.01
CA TYR A 379 21.06 15.00 2.50
C TYR A 379 21.60 14.86 3.93
N TYR A 380 20.79 14.32 4.84
CA TYR A 380 21.22 14.08 6.22
C TYR A 380 22.36 13.05 6.28
N MET A 381 22.41 12.12 5.32
CA MET A 381 23.48 11.13 5.20
C MET A 381 24.82 11.68 4.74
N PHE A 382 24.81 12.64 3.81
CA PHE A 382 26.03 13.25 3.30
C PHE A 382 26.55 14.40 4.16
N MET A 383 25.73 14.93 5.08
CA MET A 383 26.20 15.86 6.08
C MET A 383 27.19 15.11 6.99
N PRO A 384 28.49 15.46 7.00
CA PRO A 384 29.48 14.74 7.79
C PRO A 384 29.10 14.83 9.26
N MET A 385 28.78 13.68 9.86
CA MET A 385 28.75 13.56 11.30
C MET A 385 30.19 13.75 11.76
N GLU A 386 30.46 14.83 12.51
CA GLU A 386 31.67 14.89 13.32
C GLU A 386 31.66 13.63 14.20
N MET A 387 32.50 12.66 13.85
CA MET A 387 32.76 11.47 14.65
C MET A 387 33.36 11.93 15.96
N ASN A 388 32.53 12.24 16.95
CA ASN A 388 32.98 12.54 18.30
C ASN A 388 32.40 11.52 19.28
N VAL A 389 33.28 10.60 19.69
CA VAL A 389 33.44 10.10 21.06
C VAL A 389 32.14 9.71 21.78
N TYR A 390 31.40 8.76 21.21
CA TYR A 390 30.25 8.16 21.89
C TYR A 390 30.29 6.63 21.96
N PHE A 391 31.30 6.01 21.36
CA PHE A 391 31.37 4.56 21.21
C PHE A 391 32.31 3.83 22.18
N ASP A 392 33.04 4.56 23.03
CA ASP A 392 33.98 3.96 24.00
C ASP A 392 33.43 3.89 25.44
N VAL A 393 32.26 4.49 25.72
CA VAL A 393 31.75 4.55 27.11
C VAL A 393 30.90 3.33 27.48
N GLU A 394 30.26 2.66 26.50
CA GLU A 394 29.45 1.47 26.80
C GLU A 394 30.29 0.22 27.07
N ASP A 395 31.55 0.17 26.63
CA ASP A 395 32.44 -0.97 26.91
C ASP A 395 33.15 -0.83 28.28
N GLU A 396 33.26 0.37 28.88
CA GLU A 396 33.83 0.54 30.24
C GLU A 396 32.79 0.35 31.36
N ASP A 397 31.53 0.77 31.17
CA ASP A 397 30.50 0.70 32.22
C ASP A 397 30.02 -0.74 32.52
N GLU A 398 30.18 -1.68 31.58
CA GLU A 398 29.80 -3.10 31.77
C GLU A 398 30.96 -3.94 32.36
N GLU A 399 32.20 -3.45 32.31
CA GLU A 399 33.40 -4.12 32.86
C GLU A 399 33.75 -3.66 34.29
N LEU A 400 33.17 -2.55 34.77
CA LEU A 400 33.40 -2.00 36.13
C LEU A 400 32.47 -2.57 37.22
N LEU A 401 31.37 -3.23 36.85
CA LEU A 401 30.42 -3.82 37.81
C LEU A 401 30.89 -5.10 38.53
N PRO A 402 31.84 -5.92 38.01
CA PRO A 402 32.39 -7.04 38.77
C PRO A 402 33.56 -6.66 39.69
N ILE A 403 34.21 -5.51 39.48
CA ILE A 403 35.43 -5.13 40.23
C ILE A 403 35.07 -4.51 41.59
N LEU A 404 34.01 -3.70 41.65
CA LEU A 404 33.55 -3.09 42.92
C LEU A 404 32.90 -4.10 43.87
N ALA A 405 32.43 -5.25 43.38
CA ALA A 405 31.91 -6.33 44.23
C ALA A 405 33.02 -7.18 44.89
N LEU A 406 34.28 -7.07 44.44
CA LEU A 406 35.42 -7.78 45.03
C LEU A 406 36.22 -6.95 46.04
N GLU A 407 35.99 -5.63 46.09
CA GLU A 407 36.66 -4.73 47.04
C GLU A 407 35.91 -4.57 48.36
N GLU A 408 34.59 -4.87 48.39
CA GLU A 408 33.77 -4.80 49.61
C GLU A 408 33.97 -6.00 50.56
N ASP A 409 34.63 -7.08 50.10
CA ASP A 409 35.00 -8.25 50.90
C ASP A 409 36.43 -8.14 51.50
N ARG A 410 37.10 -6.99 51.38
CA ARG A 410 38.49 -6.82 51.85
C ARG A 410 38.78 -5.56 52.67
N VAL A 411 37.80 -5.08 53.45
CA VAL A 411 38.02 -4.10 54.54
C VAL A 411 37.37 -4.55 55.83
#